data_AF-A0AAW4XJ71-F1
#
_entry.id   AF-A0AAW4XJ71-F1
#
_cell.length_a   1.000
_cell.length_b   1.000
_cell.length_c   1.000
_cell.angle_alpha   90.00
_cell.angle_beta   90.00
_cell.angle_gamma   90.00
#
_symmetry.space_group_name_H-M   'P 1'
#
loop_
_entity.id
_entity.type
_entity.pdbx_description
1 polymer ?
#
loop_
_entity_poly.entity_id
_entity_poly.type
_entity_poly.pdbx_seq_one_letter_code
_entity_poly.pdbx_strand_id
1 'polypeptide(L)'
;MLPRTGAIRRADASGRSGEQVLAANVDTVPPSPEIDELAQYCRFTDCSHETEPGCAVHAAVDCGDLDARRVESHRKLRRENEWIAARSDARLRHERTREIKTMSRAIRAYHRDR
;
A
#
# COMPACT_ATOMS: atom_id res chain seq x y z
N MET A 1 -59.03 33.25 -10.97
CA MET A 1 -58.06 32.16 -11.20
C MET A 1 -56.76 32.75 -11.74
N LEU A 2 -55.78 32.96 -10.87
CA LEU A 2 -54.35 33.06 -11.17
C LEU A 2 -53.63 32.60 -9.88
N PRO A 3 -52.69 31.63 -9.92
CA PRO A 3 -52.04 31.16 -8.70
C PRO A 3 -50.99 32.14 -8.20
N ARG A 4 -50.89 32.19 -6.87
CA ARG A 4 -50.11 33.11 -6.05
C ARG A 4 -48.62 32.79 -6.16
N THR A 5 -47.83 33.82 -6.39
CA THR A 5 -46.41 34.03 -6.04
C THR A 5 -45.62 32.76 -5.68
N GLY A 6 -44.89 32.21 -6.66
CA GLY A 6 -43.92 31.15 -6.45
C GLY A 6 -42.70 31.67 -5.69
N ALA A 7 -42.46 31.11 -4.51
CA ALA A 7 -41.34 31.39 -3.63
C ALA A 7 -39.99 31.13 -4.31
N ILE A 8 -39.05 32.05 -4.09
CA ILE A 8 -37.61 31.89 -4.37
C ILE A 8 -37.13 30.66 -3.59
N ARG A 9 -36.80 29.55 -4.27
CA ARG A 9 -35.99 28.48 -3.66
C ARG A 9 -34.53 28.85 -3.79
N ARG A 10 -33.83 28.93 -2.66
CA ARG A 10 -32.38 29.06 -2.58
C ARG A 10 -31.75 27.81 -3.20
N ALA A 11 -30.72 28.01 -4.02
CA ALA A 11 -29.82 26.94 -4.42
C ALA A 11 -29.06 26.44 -3.17
N ASP A 12 -29.14 25.15 -2.91
CA ASP A 12 -28.23 24.43 -2.04
C ASP A 12 -26.88 24.29 -2.77
N ALA A 13 -25.89 25.00 -2.25
CA ALA A 13 -24.49 24.79 -2.60
C ALA A 13 -24.14 23.35 -2.23
N SER A 14 -24.17 22.47 -3.23
CA SER A 14 -23.77 21.07 -3.10
C SER A 14 -22.30 21.05 -2.66
N GLY A 15 -22.11 20.54 -1.44
CA GLY A 15 -20.87 20.52 -0.69
C GLY A 15 -19.70 19.94 -1.47
N ARG A 16 -18.69 20.77 -1.67
CA ARG A 16 -17.30 20.33 -1.84
C ARG A 16 -16.59 20.43 -0.50
N SER A 17 -16.55 19.31 0.20
CA SER A 17 -15.43 18.97 1.09
C SER A 17 -15.28 17.46 1.09
N GLY A 18 -15.10 16.89 -0.10
CA GLY A 18 -14.52 15.57 -0.23
C GLY A 18 -13.06 15.71 0.16
N GLU A 19 -12.77 15.51 1.44
CA GLU A 19 -11.43 15.24 1.92
C GLU A 19 -10.93 14.05 1.12
N GLN A 20 -10.06 14.35 0.15
CA GLN A 20 -9.47 13.35 -0.70
C GLN A 20 -8.42 12.67 0.15
N VAL A 21 -8.84 11.64 0.89
CA VAL A 21 -7.93 10.76 1.60
C VAL A 21 -7.06 10.12 0.52
N LEU A 22 -5.84 10.65 0.38
CA LEU A 22 -4.79 10.08 -0.43
C LEU A 22 -4.63 8.64 0.04
N ALA A 23 -4.75 7.68 -0.89
CA ALA A 23 -4.53 6.28 -0.61
C ALA A 23 -3.15 6.14 0.06
N ALA A 24 -3.14 5.98 1.38
CA ALA A 24 -1.93 5.71 2.13
C ALA A 24 -1.41 4.36 1.62
N ASN A 25 -0.16 4.36 1.17
CA ASN A 25 0.52 3.21 0.59
C ASN A 25 0.28 1.95 1.43
N VAL A 26 -0.40 0.96 0.85
CA VAL A 26 -0.86 -0.27 1.53
C VAL A 26 0.24 -1.32 1.68
N ASP A 27 1.52 -0.95 1.54
CA ASP A 27 2.64 -1.91 1.54
C ASP A 27 3.90 -1.39 2.24
N THR A 28 3.87 -0.19 2.84
CA THR A 28 5.09 0.39 3.45
C THR A 28 5.19 -0.01 4.92
N VAL A 29 6.31 -0.64 5.29
CA VAL A 29 6.70 -0.86 6.70
C VAL A 29 6.80 0.51 7.36
N PRO A 30 6.26 0.71 8.58
CA PRO A 30 6.35 1.99 9.25
C PRO A 30 7.83 2.41 9.35
N PRO A 31 8.17 3.66 8.98
CA PRO A 31 9.54 4.13 8.96
C PRO A 31 10.13 3.96 10.35
N SER A 32 11.29 3.33 10.39
CA SER A 32 12.04 3.09 11.61
C SER A 32 13.28 3.96 11.50
N PRO A 33 13.17 5.28 11.78
CA PRO A 33 14.16 6.27 11.32
C PRO A 33 15.57 5.93 11.77
N GLU A 34 15.75 5.45 12.99
CA GLU A 34 17.02 4.95 13.51
C GLU A 34 17.62 3.79 12.71
N ILE A 35 16.81 2.84 12.25
CA ILE A 35 17.25 1.72 11.40
C ILE A 35 17.47 2.19 9.96
N ASP A 36 16.60 3.05 9.43
CA ASP A 36 16.66 3.57 8.07
C ASP A 36 17.87 4.50 7.87
N GLU A 37 18.25 5.26 8.90
CA GLU A 37 19.46 6.08 8.93
C GLU A 37 20.71 5.19 8.95
N LEU A 38 20.74 4.16 9.80
CA LEU A 38 21.86 3.23 9.88
C LEU A 38 21.99 2.37 8.63
N ALA A 39 20.87 1.99 7.99
CA ALA A 39 20.86 1.17 6.78
C ALA A 39 21.57 1.83 5.60
N GLN A 40 21.63 3.16 5.55
CA GLN A 40 22.38 3.90 4.51
C GLN A 40 23.89 3.66 4.58
N TYR A 41 24.39 3.22 5.73
CA TYR A 41 25.81 2.90 5.95
C TYR A 41 26.10 1.41 5.84
N CYS A 42 25.09 0.58 5.54
CA CYS A 42 25.33 -0.83 5.26
C CYS A 42 26.17 -1.00 4.00
N ARG A 43 27.03 -2.03 4.01
CA ARG A 43 27.84 -2.41 2.85
C ARG A 43 26.98 -2.71 1.61
N PHE A 44 25.79 -3.27 1.81
CA PHE A 44 24.88 -3.71 0.75
C PHE A 44 23.59 -2.91 0.79
N THR A 45 23.04 -2.60 -0.38
CA THR A 45 21.79 -1.84 -0.54
C THR A 45 20.54 -2.66 -0.21
N ASP A 46 20.64 -3.98 -0.32
CA ASP A 46 19.59 -4.97 -0.04
C ASP A 46 19.79 -5.68 1.31
N CYS A 47 20.51 -5.04 2.23
CA CYS A 47 20.83 -5.58 3.55
C CYS A 47 19.55 -6.01 4.30
N SER A 48 19.44 -7.29 4.66
CA SER A 48 18.39 -7.83 5.52
C SER A 48 18.62 -7.51 7.01
N HIS A 49 19.81 -7.04 7.32
CA HIS A 49 20.34 -6.74 8.64
C HIS A 49 20.48 -7.97 9.55
N GLU A 50 20.43 -9.20 9.03
CA GLU A 50 20.42 -10.43 9.85
C GLU A 50 21.83 -10.92 10.22
N THR A 51 22.61 -11.32 9.23
CA THR A 51 23.94 -11.94 9.41
C THR A 51 24.99 -11.38 8.44
N GLU A 52 24.64 -10.30 7.74
CA GLU A 52 25.46 -9.81 6.64
C GLU A 52 26.72 -9.09 7.14
N PRO A 53 27.88 -9.38 6.53
CA PRO A 53 29.12 -8.71 6.91
C PRO A 53 29.09 -7.23 6.51
N GLY A 54 29.46 -6.35 7.45
CA GLY A 54 29.43 -4.90 7.22
C GLY A 54 28.03 -4.27 7.32
N CYS A 55 27.11 -4.91 8.06
CA CYS A 55 25.84 -4.33 8.43
C CYS A 55 26.03 -3.27 9.53
N ALA A 56 25.76 -2.00 9.21
CA ALA A 56 25.86 -0.90 10.17
C ALA A 56 24.82 -1.00 11.30
N VAL A 57 23.63 -1.55 11.02
CA VAL A 57 22.60 -1.81 12.02
C VAL A 57 23.07 -2.84 13.06
N HIS A 58 23.74 -3.91 12.62
CA HIS A 58 24.29 -4.91 13.55
C HIS A 58 25.43 -4.33 14.38
N ALA A 59 26.31 -3.55 13.75
CA ALA A 59 27.37 -2.84 14.47
C ALA A 59 26.80 -1.89 15.54
N ALA A 60 25.70 -1.20 15.24
CA ALA A 60 24.99 -0.34 16.19
C ALA A 60 24.38 -1.13 17.37
N VAL A 61 23.94 -2.36 17.12
CA VAL A 61 23.48 -3.26 18.19
C VAL A 61 24.65 -3.74 19.04
N ASP A 62 25.76 -4.10 18.42
CA ASP A 62 26.96 -4.59 19.12
C ASP A 62 27.60 -3.50 20.02
N CYS A 63 27.55 -2.23 19.61
CA CYS A 63 28.01 -1.12 20.44
C CYS A 63 26.97 -0.64 21.47
N GLY A 64 25.73 -1.14 21.40
CA GLY A 64 24.63 -0.77 22.31
C GLY A 64 23.91 0.54 21.97
N ASP A 65 24.21 1.15 20.81
CA ASP A 65 23.53 2.34 20.31
C ASP A 65 22.11 2.03 19.81
N LEU A 66 21.84 0.76 19.45
CA LEU A 66 20.52 0.29 19.04
C LEU A 66 20.11 -0.97 19.82
N ASP A 67 18.90 -0.97 20.38
CA ASP A 67 18.38 -2.13 21.10
C ASP A 67 18.04 -3.28 20.13
N ALA A 68 18.60 -4.46 20.38
CA ALA A 68 18.37 -5.66 19.56
C ALA A 68 16.89 -6.02 19.38
N ARG A 69 16.03 -5.74 20.37
CA ARG A 69 14.59 -6.00 20.28
C ARG A 69 13.90 -5.10 19.27
N ARG A 70 14.42 -3.88 19.04
CA ARG A 70 13.88 -2.98 18.02
C ARG A 70 14.18 -3.50 16.63
N VAL A 71 15.41 -3.98 16.39
CA VAL A 71 15.79 -4.63 15.13
C VAL A 71 14.90 -5.85 14.86
N GLU A 72 14.68 -6.71 15.87
CA GLU A 72 13.80 -7.87 15.72
C GLU A 72 12.35 -7.47 15.41
N SER A 73 11.84 -6.45 16.09
CA SER A 73 10.49 -5.94 15.86
C SER A 73 10.32 -5.38 14.44
N HIS A 74 11.32 -4.63 13.96
CA HIS A 74 11.36 -4.12 12.60
C HIS A 74 11.37 -5.27 11.57
N ARG A 75 12.22 -6.29 11.76
CA ARG A 75 12.26 -7.49 10.88
C ARG A 75 10.93 -8.23 10.88
N LYS A 76 10.26 -8.34 12.02
CA LYS A 76 8.94 -8.99 12.11
C LYS A 76 7.90 -8.21 11.31
N LEU A 77 7.86 -6.89 11.43
CA LEU A 77 6.95 -6.03 10.67
C LEU A 77 7.22 -6.11 9.17
N ARG A 78 8.49 -6.13 8.75
CA ARG A 78 8.87 -6.36 7.34
C ARG A 78 8.28 -7.66 6.79
N ARG A 79 8.49 -8.78 7.50
CA ARG A 79 7.95 -10.09 7.11
C ARG A 79 6.43 -10.11 7.03
N GLU A 80 5.74 -9.46 7.97
CA GLU A 80 4.28 -9.38 7.97
C GLU A 80 3.77 -8.59 6.76
N ASN A 81 4.39 -7.46 6.46
CA ASN A 81 4.04 -6.66 5.28
C ASN A 81 4.30 -7.40 3.98
N GLU A 82 5.44 -8.08 3.84
CA GLU A 82 5.75 -8.91 2.67
C GLU A 82 4.70 -10.01 2.47
N TRP A 83 4.23 -10.63 3.55
CA TRP A 83 3.16 -11.64 3.49
C TRP A 83 1.82 -11.05 3.05
N ILE A 84 1.44 -9.88 3.57
CA ILE A 84 0.21 -9.17 3.18
C ILE A 84 0.27 -8.78 1.69
N ALA A 85 1.39 -8.21 1.26
CA ALA A 85 1.63 -7.80 -0.13
C ALA A 85 1.58 -8.99 -1.10
N ALA A 86 2.21 -10.11 -0.75
CA ALA A 86 2.15 -11.32 -1.57
C ALA A 86 0.71 -11.85 -1.71
N ARG A 87 -0.09 -11.77 -0.64
CA ARG A 87 -1.50 -12.20 -0.66
C ARG A 87 -2.40 -11.26 -1.46
N SER A 88 -2.18 -9.95 -1.36
CA SER A 88 -2.96 -8.94 -2.10
C SER A 88 -2.68 -9.05 -3.61
N ASP A 89 -1.43 -9.19 -4.01
CA ASP A 89 -1.03 -9.39 -5.41
C ASP A 89 -1.62 -10.68 -6.00
N ALA A 90 -1.56 -11.80 -5.27
CA ALA A 90 -2.19 -13.04 -5.72
C ALA A 90 -3.71 -12.87 -5.97
N ARG A 91 -4.41 -12.14 -5.10
CA ARG A 91 -5.84 -11.83 -5.28
C ARG A 91 -6.08 -10.99 -6.53
N LEU A 92 -5.32 -9.91 -6.73
CA LEU A 92 -5.44 -9.02 -7.88
C LEU A 92 -5.18 -9.76 -9.21
N ARG A 93 -4.19 -10.65 -9.24
CA ARG A 93 -3.89 -11.50 -10.41
C ARG A 93 -5.04 -12.42 -10.76
N HIS A 94 -5.68 -13.04 -9.77
CA HIS A 94 -6.83 -13.91 -9.98
C HIS A 94 -8.05 -13.14 -10.51
N GLU A 95 -8.30 -11.95 -9.99
CA GLU A 95 -9.40 -11.07 -10.44
C GLU A 95 -9.20 -10.64 -11.90
N ARG A 96 -8.01 -10.12 -12.23
CA ARG A 96 -7.62 -9.76 -13.61
C ARG A 96 -7.79 -10.95 -14.57
N THR A 97 -7.37 -12.14 -14.14
CA THR A 97 -7.53 -13.35 -14.96
C THR A 97 -9.00 -13.71 -15.19
N ARG A 98 -9.87 -13.53 -14.18
CA ARG A 98 -11.32 -13.76 -14.32
C ARG A 98 -11.94 -12.76 -15.29
N GLU A 99 -11.61 -11.49 -15.18
CA GLU A 99 -12.09 -10.42 -16.08
C GLU A 99 -11.69 -10.65 -17.54
N ILE A 100 -10.43 -11.03 -17.78
CA ILE A 100 -9.96 -11.36 -19.12
C ILE A 100 -10.76 -12.54 -19.68
N LYS A 101 -11.03 -13.57 -18.86
CA LYS A 101 -11.83 -14.74 -19.27
C LYS A 101 -13.29 -14.39 -19.56
N THR A 102 -13.93 -13.54 -18.75
CA THR A 102 -15.32 -13.11 -18.97
C THR A 102 -15.43 -12.28 -20.25
N MET A 103 -14.53 -11.32 -20.44
CA MET A 103 -14.46 -10.51 -21.67
C MET A 103 -14.25 -11.39 -22.90
N SER A 104 -13.28 -12.31 -22.84
CA SER A 104 -12.99 -13.24 -23.95
C SER A 104 -14.17 -14.15 -24.28
N ARG A 105 -15.03 -14.49 -23.30
CA ARG A 105 -16.28 -15.25 -23.55
C ARG A 105 -17.32 -14.38 -24.23
N ALA A 106 -17.50 -13.13 -23.78
CA ALA A 106 -18.44 -12.18 -24.38
C ALA A 106 -18.11 -11.87 -25.84
N ILE A 107 -16.84 -11.62 -26.15
CA ILE A 107 -16.36 -11.38 -27.52
C ILE A 107 -16.67 -12.59 -28.42
N ARG A 108 -16.38 -13.81 -27.95
CA ARG A 108 -16.67 -15.04 -28.70
C ARG A 108 -18.17 -15.27 -28.92
N ALA A 109 -19.02 -14.87 -27.98
CA ALA A 109 -20.47 -14.93 -28.14
C ALA A 109 -20.95 -13.92 -29.19
N TYR A 110 -20.50 -12.67 -29.11
CA TYR A 110 -20.82 -11.63 -30.10
C TYR A 110 -20.47 -12.04 -31.54
N HIS A 111 -19.30 -12.66 -31.74
CA HIS A 111 -18.90 -13.16 -33.07
C HIS A 111 -19.63 -14.42 -33.52
N ARG A 112 -20.28 -15.16 -32.62
CA ARG A 112 -21.08 -16.35 -32.97
C ARG A 112 -22.47 -15.94 -33.48
N ASP A 113 -23.03 -14.89 -32.91
CA ASP A 113 -24.42 -14.47 -33.15
C ASP A 113 -24.57 -13.52 -34.35
N ARG A 114 -23.49 -13.30 -35.12
CA ARG A 114 -23.42 -12.47 -36.32
C ARG A 114 -23.09 -13.31 -37.54
#